data_AF-X1UKY6-F1
#
_entry.id   AF-X1UKY6-F1
#
_cell.length_a   1.000
_cell.length_b   1.000
_cell.length_c   1.000
_cell.angle_alpha   90.00
_cell.angle_beta   90.00
_cell.angle_gamma   90.00
#
_symmetry.space_group_name_H-M   'P 1'
#
loop_
_entity.id
_entity.type
_entity.pdbx_description
1 polymer ?
#
loop_
_entity_poly.entity_id
_entity_poly.type
_entity_poly.pdbx_seq_one_letter_code
_entity_poly.pdbx_strand_id
1 'polypeptide(L)'
;MRKKREELSAEERYYLASQWQLMWRKFKKHKLALFGGSILIIFYVVAIFCEFFSPYNIYKRHPKYIYCPPQRIHFFDEEGFHLRPFVYGLKGKSDPVTRRRKYTLDKTKKYPLYFFVPGDEYKLWNLFSDDIHLFGVKEAPLFLFGTDKLGRDLFSRNMYASR
;
A
#
# COMPACT_ATOMS: atom_id res chain seq x y z
N MET A 1 24.59 -27.95 43.35
CA MET A 1 25.18 -28.61 42.15
C MET A 1 24.61 -27.97 40.89
N ARG A 2 25.42 -27.18 40.17
CA ARG A 2 25.01 -26.56 38.89
C ARG A 2 24.96 -27.65 37.82
N LYS A 3 23.77 -28.00 37.32
CA LYS A 3 23.61 -28.89 36.16
C LYS A 3 24.34 -28.24 34.97
N LYS A 4 25.49 -28.82 34.61
CA LYS A 4 26.25 -28.49 33.40
C LYS A 4 25.32 -28.80 32.23
N ARG A 5 24.91 -27.77 31.50
CA ARG A 5 24.08 -27.90 30.30
C ARG A 5 24.95 -28.61 29.27
N GLU A 6 24.81 -29.93 29.13
CA GLU A 6 25.53 -30.69 28.11
C GLU A 6 25.17 -30.09 26.75
N GLU A 7 26.16 -29.46 26.11
CA GLU A 7 26.01 -28.91 24.77
C GLU A 7 25.98 -30.08 23.79
N LEU A 8 24.78 -30.54 23.44
CA LEU A 8 24.56 -31.53 22.40
C LEU A 8 25.35 -31.15 21.14
N SER A 9 26.08 -32.12 20.59
CA SER A 9 26.87 -31.99 19.35
C SER A 9 25.96 -31.57 18.19
N ALA A 10 26.51 -30.86 17.20
CA ALA A 10 25.77 -30.45 16.00
C ALA A 10 25.17 -31.66 15.25
N GLU A 11 25.84 -32.81 15.32
CA GLU A 11 25.40 -34.07 14.71
C GLU A 11 24.23 -34.69 15.48
N GLU A 12 24.30 -34.75 16.81
CA GLU A 12 23.20 -35.24 17.66
C GLU A 12 21.94 -34.39 17.48
N ARG A 13 22.11 -33.07 17.37
CA ARG A 13 21.01 -32.12 17.05
C ARG A 13 20.45 -32.28 15.63
N TYR A 14 21.17 -32.96 14.73
CA TYR A 14 20.70 -33.25 13.39
C TYR A 14 19.84 -34.52 13.38
N TYR A 15 20.28 -35.59 14.05
CA TYR A 15 19.54 -36.85 14.16
C TYR A 15 18.27 -36.73 15.00
N LEU A 16 18.25 -35.85 16.00
CA LEU A 16 17.07 -35.56 16.82
C LEU A 16 16.09 -34.55 16.18
N ALA A 17 16.45 -33.96 15.03
CA ALA A 17 15.63 -32.92 14.43
C ALA A 17 14.38 -33.50 13.74
N SER A 18 13.23 -32.86 13.96
CA SER A 18 11.99 -33.18 13.25
C SER A 18 12.13 -32.90 11.75
N GLN A 19 11.40 -33.66 10.91
CA GLN A 19 11.38 -33.47 9.45
C GLN A 19 11.07 -32.02 9.04
N TRP A 20 10.18 -31.34 9.79
CA TRP A 20 9.89 -29.92 9.57
C TRP A 20 11.09 -29.00 9.85
N GLN A 21 11.88 -29.31 10.88
CA GLN A 21 13.09 -28.55 11.22
C GLN A 21 14.17 -28.74 10.16
N LEU A 22 14.33 -29.96 9.63
CA LEU A 22 15.25 -30.25 8.53
C LEU A 22 14.84 -29.52 7.24
N MET A 23 13.54 -29.52 6.92
CA MET A 23 13.00 -28.82 5.75
C MET A 23 13.16 -27.30 5.87
N TRP A 24 12.87 -26.71 7.03
CA TRP A 24 13.06 -25.28 7.28
C TRP A 24 14.53 -24.85 7.18
N ARG A 25 15.45 -25.67 7.70
CA ARG A 25 16.90 -25.44 7.55
C ARG A 25 17.34 -25.48 6.10
N LYS A 26 16.84 -26.44 5.29
CA LYS A 26 17.09 -26.49 3.84
C LYS A 26 16.51 -25.26 3.13
N PHE A 27 15.26 -24.90 3.42
CA PHE A 27 14.59 -23.72 2.85
C PHE A 27 15.38 -22.42 3.11
N LYS A 28 15.85 -22.21 4.35
CA LYS A 28 16.69 -21.05 4.71
C LYS A 28 18.04 -20.98 4.01
N LYS A 29 18.56 -22.08 3.46
CA LYS A 29 19.79 -22.06 2.66
C LYS A 29 19.56 -21.56 1.23
N HIS A 30 18.34 -21.66 0.71
CA HIS A 30 18.00 -21.23 -0.65
C HIS A 30 17.60 -19.75 -0.70
N LYS A 31 18.51 -18.88 -1.17
CA LYS A 31 18.27 -17.43 -1.28
C LYS A 31 17.03 -17.07 -2.11
N LEU A 32 16.78 -17.78 -3.21
CA LEU A 32 15.60 -17.58 -4.05
C LEU A 32 14.29 -17.95 -3.32
N ALA A 33 14.30 -19.04 -2.56
CA ALA A 33 13.14 -19.49 -1.80
C ALA A 33 12.81 -18.47 -0.68
N LEU A 34 13.83 -17.94 -0.01
CA LEU A 34 13.66 -16.85 0.96
C LEU A 34 13.13 -15.58 0.33
N PHE A 35 13.64 -15.18 -0.83
CA PHE A 35 13.14 -14.00 -1.55
C PHE A 35 11.67 -14.13 -1.96
N GLY A 36 11.30 -15.26 -2.59
CA GLY A 36 9.90 -15.52 -2.97
C GLY A 36 8.97 -15.62 -1.77
N GLY A 37 9.41 -16.29 -0.70
CA GLY A 37 8.66 -16.36 0.57
C GLY A 37 8.47 -14.98 1.20
N SER A 38 9.49 -14.11 1.13
CA SER A 38 9.41 -12.74 1.67
C SER A 38 8.41 -11.89 0.90
N ILE A 39 8.41 -11.95 -0.44
CA ILE A 39 7.41 -11.24 -1.27
C ILE A 39 6.00 -11.75 -0.96
N LEU A 40 5.81 -13.06 -0.85
CA LEU A 40 4.51 -13.66 -0.56
C LEU A 40 3.98 -13.20 0.80
N ILE A 41 4.83 -13.15 1.82
CA ILE A 41 4.48 -12.62 3.14
C ILE A 41 4.04 -11.16 3.04
N ILE A 42 4.76 -10.32 2.28
CA ILE A 42 4.40 -8.91 2.08
C ILE A 42 3.01 -8.79 1.45
N PHE A 43 2.70 -9.58 0.42
CA PHE A 43 1.38 -9.57 -0.20
C PHE A 43 0.27 -10.00 0.76
N TYR A 44 0.49 -11.04 1.57
CA TYR A 44 -0.48 -11.42 2.58
C TYR A 44 -0.69 -10.35 3.66
N VAL A 45 0.37 -9.66 4.09
CA VAL A 45 0.25 -8.54 5.02
C VAL A 45 -0.59 -7.43 4.41
N VAL A 46 -0.31 -7.03 3.17
CA VAL A 46 -1.10 -6.00 2.49
C VAL A 46 -2.57 -6.40 2.33
N ALA A 47 -2.84 -7.67 2.00
CA ALA A 47 -4.20 -8.18 1.84
C ALA A 47 -4.97 -8.25 3.17
N ILE A 48 -4.32 -8.70 4.24
CA ILE A 48 -4.94 -8.83 5.57
C ILE A 48 -5.24 -7.45 6.18
N PHE A 49 -4.39 -6.47 5.93
CA PHE A 49 -4.53 -5.09 6.43
C PHE A 49 -4.97 -4.12 5.32
N CYS A 50 -5.73 -4.59 4.33
CA CYS A 50 -6.06 -3.81 3.14
C CYS A 50 -6.77 -2.48 3.46
N GLU A 51 -7.55 -2.43 4.55
CA GLU A 51 -8.22 -1.21 4.99
C GLU A 51 -7.23 -0.11 5.39
N PHE A 52 -6.12 -0.46 6.05
CA PHE A 52 -5.06 0.49 6.45
C PHE A 52 -4.24 1.00 5.25
N PHE A 53 -4.03 0.15 4.24
CA PHE A 53 -3.31 0.53 3.03
C PHE A 53 -4.17 1.34 2.04
N SER A 54 -5.50 1.29 2.17
CA SER A 54 -6.45 1.86 1.22
C SER A 54 -6.87 3.28 1.63
N PRO A 55 -6.43 4.36 0.95
CA PRO A 55 -6.65 5.74 1.38
C PRO A 55 -8.12 6.17 1.45
N TYR A 56 -9.03 5.42 0.81
CA TYR A 56 -10.47 5.69 0.81
C TYR A 56 -11.29 4.43 1.05
N ASN A 57 -12.53 4.63 1.51
CA ASN A 57 -13.52 3.57 1.55
C ASN A 57 -13.95 3.14 0.12
N ILE A 58 -14.18 1.85 -0.11
CA ILE A 58 -14.60 1.28 -1.42
C ILE A 58 -15.88 1.89 -2.00
N TYR A 59 -16.77 2.40 -1.14
CA TYR A 59 -18.03 3.00 -1.54
C TYR A 59 -17.95 4.52 -1.68
N LYS A 60 -16.86 5.16 -1.23
CA LYS A 60 -16.69 6.59 -1.32
C LYS A 60 -16.58 7.02 -2.78
N ARG A 61 -17.42 7.98 -3.15
CA ARG A 61 -17.49 8.53 -4.50
C ARG A 61 -16.96 9.95 -4.50
N HIS A 62 -16.19 10.27 -5.54
CA HIS A 62 -15.73 11.61 -5.83
C HIS A 62 -16.31 12.09 -7.17
N PRO A 63 -17.57 12.62 -7.20
CA PRO A 63 -18.25 13.00 -8.44
C PRO A 63 -17.51 14.05 -9.28
N LYS A 64 -16.67 14.88 -8.65
CA LYS A 64 -15.83 15.87 -9.34
C LYS A 64 -14.67 15.24 -10.13
N TYR A 65 -14.33 13.99 -9.81
CA TYR A 65 -13.17 13.26 -10.33
C TYR A 65 -13.61 11.98 -11.04
N ILE A 66 -14.63 12.03 -11.89
CA ILE A 66 -15.05 10.87 -12.71
C ILE A 66 -14.03 10.63 -13.82
N TYR A 67 -13.62 9.38 -14.04
CA TYR A 67 -12.58 9.00 -15.02
C TYR A 67 -11.29 9.82 -14.90
N CYS A 68 -10.92 10.19 -13.67
CA CYS A 68 -9.63 10.77 -13.37
C CYS A 68 -8.50 9.79 -13.74
N PRO A 69 -7.44 10.24 -14.44
CA PRO A 69 -6.29 9.41 -14.73
C PRO A 69 -5.47 9.14 -13.45
N PRO A 70 -4.57 8.13 -13.48
CA PRO A 70 -3.57 7.90 -12.43
C PRO A 70 -2.75 9.14 -12.09
N GLN A 71 -2.71 9.50 -10.81
CA GLN A 71 -1.84 10.56 -10.30
C GLN A 71 -0.46 10.01 -10.00
N ARG A 72 0.57 10.63 -10.56
CA ARG A 72 1.96 10.26 -10.30
C ARG A 72 2.48 10.99 -9.07
N ILE A 73 3.23 10.26 -8.26
CA ILE A 73 4.02 10.82 -7.16
C ILE A 73 5.30 11.41 -7.74
N HIS A 74 5.63 12.63 -7.34
CA HIS A 74 6.82 13.36 -7.78
C HIS A 74 7.74 13.61 -6.58
N PHE A 75 9.04 13.54 -6.84
CA PHE A 75 10.09 13.98 -5.92
C PHE A 75 10.82 15.21 -6.45
N PHE A 76 10.71 15.48 -7.75
CA PHE A 76 11.39 16.58 -8.42
C PHE A 76 10.36 17.57 -8.96
N ASP A 77 10.66 18.86 -8.81
CA ASP A 77 9.97 19.96 -9.45
C ASP A 77 10.97 20.90 -10.15
N GLU A 78 10.47 21.97 -10.76
CA GLU A 78 11.25 23.08 -11.33
C GLU A 78 12.22 23.72 -10.31
N GLU A 79 11.90 23.67 -9.01
CA GLU A 79 12.77 24.13 -7.90
C GLU A 79 13.85 23.11 -7.48
N GLY A 80 13.76 21.86 -7.95
CA GLY A 80 14.72 20.79 -7.63
C GLY A 80 14.12 19.60 -6.87
N PHE A 81 14.94 18.94 -6.04
CA PHE A 81 14.56 17.74 -5.29
C PHE A 81 13.85 18.10 -3.98
N HIS A 82 12.72 17.46 -3.74
CA HIS A 82 11.96 17.54 -2.50
C HIS A 82 12.13 16.23 -1.72
N LEU A 83 12.55 16.35 -0.45
CA LEU A 83 12.67 15.20 0.45
C LEU A 83 11.34 14.47 0.65
N ARG A 84 10.23 15.23 0.64
CA ARG A 84 8.88 14.69 0.78
C ARG A 84 8.24 14.55 -0.60
N PRO A 85 7.75 13.35 -0.97
CA PRO A 85 7.03 13.17 -2.20
C PRO A 85 5.74 13.99 -2.21
N PHE A 86 5.31 14.41 -3.39
CA PHE A 86 4.10 15.21 -3.57
C PHE A 86 3.36 14.84 -4.85
N VAL A 87 2.11 15.29 -4.94
CA VAL A 87 1.29 15.20 -6.16
C VAL A 87 0.87 16.60 -6.58
N TYR A 88 0.82 16.85 -7.88
CA TYR A 88 0.28 18.11 -8.39
C TYR A 88 -1.24 18.12 -8.35
N GLY A 89 -1.82 19.32 -8.26
CA GLY A 89 -3.25 19.50 -8.39
C GLY A 89 -3.77 19.07 -9.76
N LEU A 90 -5.03 18.64 -9.78
CA LEU A 90 -5.74 18.33 -11.02
C LEU A 90 -6.80 19.39 -11.29
N LYS A 91 -6.74 19.97 -12.49
CA LYS A 91 -7.79 20.81 -13.06
C LYS A 91 -8.60 19.96 -14.03
N GLY A 92 -9.85 19.66 -13.69
CA GLY A 92 -10.80 19.03 -14.60
C GLY A 92 -11.55 20.08 -15.40
N LYS A 93 -11.40 20.08 -16.73
CA LYS A 93 -12.20 20.89 -17.65
C LYS A 93 -13.14 19.99 -18.44
N SER A 94 -14.37 20.43 -18.65
CA SER A 94 -15.27 19.74 -19.58
C SER A 94 -14.89 20.14 -21.00
N ASP A 95 -14.67 19.15 -21.85
CA ASP A 95 -14.52 19.39 -23.28
C ASP A 95 -15.90 19.83 -23.84
N PRO A 96 -15.99 20.97 -24.55
CA PRO A 96 -17.25 21.47 -25.07
C PRO A 96 -17.86 20.59 -26.17
N VAL A 97 -17.05 19.82 -26.90
CA VAL A 97 -17.51 18.99 -28.00
C VAL A 97 -17.88 17.60 -27.49
N THR A 98 -16.96 16.95 -26.77
CA THR A 98 -17.17 15.55 -26.33
C THR A 98 -17.91 15.44 -25.00
N ARG A 99 -18.08 16.54 -24.26
CA ARG A 99 -18.57 16.60 -22.86
C ARG A 99 -17.80 15.69 -21.90
N ARG A 100 -16.63 15.19 -22.31
CA ARG A 100 -15.75 14.38 -21.46
C ARG A 100 -14.98 15.30 -20.54
N ARG A 101 -14.71 14.84 -19.32
CA ARG A 101 -13.79 15.53 -18.41
C ARG A 101 -12.36 15.29 -18.87
N LYS A 102 -11.67 16.36 -19.24
CA LYS A 102 -10.23 16.36 -19.52
C LYS A 102 -9.51 16.89 -18.29
N TYR A 103 -8.59 16.09 -17.75
CA TYR A 103 -7.80 16.48 -16.58
C TYR A 103 -6.43 16.98 -17.04
N THR A 104 -6.03 18.13 -16.52
CA THR A 104 -4.71 18.73 -16.74
C THR A 104 -4.04 18.95 -15.40
N LEU A 105 -2.75 18.66 -15.31
CA LEU A 105 -1.96 18.93 -14.11
C LEU A 105 -1.82 20.44 -13.91
N ASP A 106 -2.04 20.88 -12.68
CA ASP A 106 -1.86 22.25 -12.23
C ASP A 106 -0.59 22.34 -11.39
N LYS A 107 0.55 22.64 -12.04
CA LYS A 107 1.84 22.71 -11.36
C LYS A 107 1.93 23.80 -10.28
N THR A 108 1.03 24.78 -10.32
CA THR A 108 0.96 25.85 -9.31
C THR A 108 0.57 25.34 -7.92
N LYS A 109 -0.08 24.17 -7.84
CA LYS A 109 -0.50 23.56 -6.58
C LYS A 109 0.20 22.23 -6.39
N LYS A 110 1.04 22.16 -5.36
CA LYS A 110 1.72 20.95 -4.91
C LYS A 110 1.09 20.48 -3.60
N TYR A 111 0.74 19.21 -3.54
CA TYR A 111 0.19 18.61 -2.34
C TYR A 111 1.14 17.53 -1.81
N PRO A 112 1.79 17.76 -0.66
CA PRO A 112 2.73 16.80 -0.09
C PRO A 112 2.00 15.54 0.40
N LEU A 113 2.65 14.40 0.19
CA LEU A 113 2.22 13.11 0.71
C LEU A 113 2.63 12.99 2.18
N TYR A 114 1.67 12.60 3.02
CA TYR A 114 1.89 12.31 4.43
C TYR A 114 1.66 10.83 4.69
N PHE A 115 2.35 10.29 5.70
CA PHE A 115 2.12 8.94 6.20
C PHE A 115 1.28 8.98 7.48
N PHE A 116 0.55 7.90 7.76
CA PHE A 116 -0.31 7.75 8.94
C PHE A 116 -1.28 8.93 9.11
N VAL A 117 -2.08 9.15 8.07
CA VAL A 117 -3.04 10.26 8.03
C VAL A 117 -4.43 9.79 8.47
N PRO A 118 -5.18 10.62 9.21
CA PRO A 118 -6.60 10.36 9.42
C PRO A 118 -7.34 10.51 8.09
N GLY A 119 -8.29 9.61 7.84
CA GLY A 119 -9.05 9.53 6.60
C GLY A 119 -10.45 8.96 6.83
N ASP A 120 -10.90 8.09 5.93
CA ASP A 120 -12.22 7.46 6.09
C ASP A 120 -12.18 6.39 7.18
N GLU A 121 -13.18 6.37 8.05
CA GLU A 121 -13.35 5.29 9.02
C GLU A 121 -13.51 3.93 8.33
N TYR A 122 -12.85 2.91 8.90
CA TYR A 122 -12.95 1.52 8.47
C TYR A 122 -13.00 0.60 9.68
N LYS A 123 -13.41 -0.66 9.43
CA LYS A 123 -13.40 -1.72 10.43
C LYS A 123 -12.43 -2.82 10.02
N LEU A 124 -11.28 -2.89 10.67
CA LEU A 124 -10.32 -3.96 10.47
C LEU A 124 -10.93 -5.28 10.97
N TRP A 125 -11.06 -6.24 10.05
CA TRP A 125 -11.65 -7.57 10.29
C TRP A 125 -13.06 -7.54 10.92
N ASN A 126 -13.81 -6.45 10.74
CA ASN A 126 -15.06 -6.16 11.44
C ASN A 126 -14.96 -6.10 12.99
N LEU A 127 -13.74 -6.02 13.54
CA LEU A 127 -13.48 -6.06 14.99
C LEU A 127 -12.98 -4.71 15.53
N PHE A 128 -12.06 -4.05 14.83
CA PHE A 128 -11.42 -2.82 15.27
C PHE A 128 -11.80 -1.66 14.36
N SER A 129 -12.44 -0.62 14.90
CA SER A 129 -12.67 0.62 14.16
C SER A 129 -11.44 1.51 14.24
N ASP A 130 -10.97 2.00 13.11
CA ASP A 130 -9.84 2.93 12.99
C ASP A 130 -10.09 3.88 11.81
N ASP A 131 -9.38 5.00 11.77
CA ASP A 131 -9.44 6.04 10.73
C ASP A 131 -8.06 6.38 10.16
N ILE A 132 -6.99 5.76 10.66
CA ILE A 132 -5.63 6.01 10.21
C ILE A 132 -5.30 5.18 8.96
N HIS A 133 -4.81 5.87 7.92
CA HIS A 133 -4.37 5.29 6.65
C HIS A 133 -2.87 5.44 6.46
N LEU A 134 -2.24 4.48 5.80
CA LEU A 134 -0.78 4.48 5.59
C LEU A 134 -0.29 5.76 4.93
N PHE A 135 -0.98 6.24 3.91
CA PHE A 135 -0.61 7.46 3.21
C PHE A 135 -1.82 8.23 2.69
N GLY A 136 -1.66 9.53 2.56
CA GLY A 136 -2.66 10.38 1.93
C GLY A 136 -2.22 11.83 1.87
N VAL A 137 -3.16 12.66 1.44
CA VAL A 137 -2.96 14.08 1.17
C VAL A 137 -4.11 14.86 1.83
N LYS A 138 -3.79 15.95 2.53
CA LYS A 138 -4.77 16.68 3.36
C LYS A 138 -5.75 17.53 2.55
N GLU A 139 -5.26 18.24 1.54
CA GLU A 139 -6.02 19.29 0.85
C GLU A 139 -6.52 18.89 -0.54
N ALA A 140 -6.18 17.68 -0.99
CA ALA A 140 -6.57 17.17 -2.30
C ALA A 140 -6.72 15.65 -2.27
N PRO A 141 -7.58 15.08 -3.12
CA PRO A 141 -7.69 13.64 -3.23
C PRO A 141 -6.50 13.04 -3.99
N LEU A 142 -6.03 11.90 -3.52
CA LEU A 142 -4.91 11.14 -4.09
C LEU A 142 -5.44 9.91 -4.83
N PHE A 143 -5.39 9.91 -6.16
CA PHE A 143 -5.82 8.76 -6.97
C PHE A 143 -4.65 8.09 -7.66
N LEU A 144 -3.94 7.19 -6.95
CA LEU A 144 -2.73 6.54 -7.49
C LEU A 144 -3.00 5.79 -8.79
N PHE A 145 -4.12 5.05 -8.86
CA PHE A 145 -4.53 4.32 -10.06
C PHE A 145 -5.66 5.01 -10.82
N GLY A 146 -6.00 6.24 -10.44
CA GLY A 146 -7.13 6.98 -11.02
C GLY A 146 -8.46 6.51 -10.45
N THR A 147 -9.54 6.88 -11.14
CA THR A 147 -10.91 6.63 -10.68
C THR A 147 -11.78 6.00 -11.75
N ASP A 148 -12.84 5.31 -11.34
CA ASP A 148 -13.83 4.74 -12.26
C ASP A 148 -14.90 5.74 -12.74
N LYS A 149 -15.94 5.20 -13.43
CA LYS A 149 -17.10 5.95 -13.94
C LYS A 149 -17.95 6.65 -12.88
N LEU A 150 -17.84 6.24 -11.61
CA LEU A 150 -18.53 6.83 -10.48
C LEU A 150 -17.61 7.72 -9.63
N GLY A 151 -16.34 7.88 -10.04
CA GLY A 151 -15.34 8.61 -9.28
C GLY A 151 -14.87 7.88 -8.03
N ARG A 152 -14.95 6.54 -7.99
CA ARG A 152 -14.38 5.73 -6.90
C ARG A 152 -12.90 5.49 -7.17
N ASP A 153 -12.09 5.53 -6.12
CA ASP A 153 -10.64 5.29 -6.23
C ASP A 153 -10.34 3.84 -6.61
N LEU A 154 -9.57 3.65 -7.68
CA LEU A 154 -9.22 2.32 -8.18
C LEU A 154 -8.17 1.64 -7.32
N PHE A 155 -7.27 2.41 -6.69
CA PHE A 155 -6.23 1.85 -5.83
C PHE A 155 -6.83 1.18 -4.59
N SER A 156 -7.68 1.92 -3.88
CA SER A 156 -8.45 1.44 -2.73
C SER A 156 -9.22 0.18 -3.08
N ARG A 157 -9.94 0.19 -4.20
CA ARG A 157 -10.72 -0.98 -4.64
C ARG A 157 -9.86 -2.20 -4.97
N ASN A 158 -8.68 -2.02 -5.54
CA ASN A 158 -7.75 -3.13 -5.78
C ASN A 158 -7.19 -3.70 -4.47
N MET A 159 -6.90 -2.85 -3.48
CA MET A 159 -6.47 -3.31 -2.16
C MET A 159 -7.56 -4.16 -1.50
N TYR A 160 -8.80 -3.70 -1.49
CA TYR A 160 -9.90 -4.49 -0.95
C TYR A 160 -10.19 -5.76 -1.75
N ALA A 161 -9.93 -5.78 -3.07
CA ALA A 161 -10.10 -6.98 -3.90
C ALA A 161 -9.03 -8.06 -3.64
N SER A 162 -7.96 -7.74 -2.90
CA SER A 162 -6.91 -8.70 -2.54
C SER A 162 -7.28 -9.63 -1.38
N ARG A 163 -8.36 -9.31 -0.64
CA ARG A 163 -8.89 -10.10 0.48
C ARG A 163 -10.17 -10.83 0.09
#